data_AF-A0A1Y1S8D1-F1
#
_entry.id   AF-A0A1Y1S8D1-F1
#
_cell.length_a   1.000
_cell.length_b   1.000
_cell.length_c   1.000
_cell.angle_alpha   90.00
_cell.angle_beta   90.00
_cell.angle_gamma   90.00
#
_symmetry.space_group_name_H-M   'P 1'
#
loop_
_entity.id
_entity.type
_entity.pdbx_description
1 polymer ?
#
loop_
_entity_poly.entity_id
_entity_poly.type
_entity_poly.pdbx_seq_one_letter_code
_entity_poly.pdbx_strand_id
1 'polypeptide(L)'
;MTSLENTEPKKTKRAKKVVLKSEDYKTLRNQVYTLFYYSNKPFILTELNLQFKEARKTEIETICDDLTSKGLLTNKMNGKTKIWYLNQNKLNYGEKENLASTAGSMDARKQSGVSMGELEEVYEEVKEEFKITKEKGMELRNEINSLNNELSNVELEDEIEKMKVFITENKAYENVELVDEEEYKKHKTVQVKYRKMEAERKGILKNIINSVSEGMGKSKKEFMEEVGISKE
;
A
#
# COMPACT_ATOMS: atom_id res chain seq x y z
N MET A 1 -60.87 -52.67 -27.07
CA MET A 1 -59.42 -52.93 -27.07
C MET A 1 -58.77 -51.74 -27.77
N THR A 2 -58.17 -50.89 -26.95
CA THR A 2 -57.80 -49.50 -27.22
C THR A 2 -56.30 -49.46 -27.54
N SER A 3 -55.95 -49.05 -28.75
CA SER A 3 -54.55 -48.79 -29.16
C SER A 3 -54.41 -47.29 -29.37
N LEU A 4 -53.93 -46.57 -28.35
CA LEU A 4 -53.52 -45.17 -28.46
C LEU A 4 -52.04 -45.15 -28.85
N GLU A 5 -51.78 -44.84 -30.12
CA GLU A 5 -50.45 -44.46 -30.60
C GLU A 5 -50.04 -43.13 -29.97
N ASN A 6 -48.99 -43.19 -29.16
CA ASN A 6 -48.42 -42.03 -28.48
C ASN A 6 -47.27 -41.49 -29.34
N THR A 7 -47.54 -40.56 -30.24
CA THR A 7 -46.52 -39.88 -31.04
C THR A 7 -45.81 -38.81 -30.20
N GLU A 8 -44.54 -39.03 -29.89
CA GLU A 8 -43.65 -38.07 -29.23
C GLU A 8 -43.44 -36.79 -30.07
N PRO A 9 -43.37 -35.58 -29.45
CA PRO A 9 -43.07 -34.36 -30.17
C PRO A 9 -41.58 -34.22 -30.48
N LYS A 10 -41.28 -34.10 -31.78
CA LYS A 10 -39.95 -33.78 -32.34
C LYS A 10 -39.38 -32.51 -31.73
N LYS A 11 -38.23 -32.62 -31.04
CA LYS A 11 -37.41 -31.49 -30.58
C LYS A 11 -36.85 -30.73 -31.79
N THR A 12 -37.38 -29.54 -32.03
CA THR A 12 -36.90 -28.58 -33.03
C THR A 12 -35.49 -28.08 -32.65
N LYS A 13 -34.52 -28.32 -33.54
CA LYS A 13 -33.16 -27.78 -33.46
C LYS A 13 -33.22 -26.26 -33.49
N ARG A 14 -32.92 -25.59 -32.36
CA ARG A 14 -32.70 -24.14 -32.33
C ARG A 14 -31.44 -23.80 -33.11
N ALA A 15 -31.61 -23.11 -34.24
CA ALA A 15 -30.52 -22.52 -35.01
C ALA A 15 -29.70 -21.57 -34.13
N LYS A 16 -28.36 -21.74 -34.11
CA LYS A 16 -27.43 -20.82 -33.45
C LYS A 16 -27.50 -19.48 -34.19
N LYS A 17 -28.16 -18.50 -33.56
CA LYS A 17 -28.18 -17.10 -34.00
C LYS A 17 -26.74 -16.57 -33.99
N VAL A 18 -26.22 -16.21 -35.16
CA VAL A 18 -24.92 -15.52 -35.29
C VAL A 18 -25.11 -14.12 -34.71
N VAL A 19 -24.74 -13.96 -33.44
CA VAL A 19 -24.71 -12.66 -32.77
C VAL A 19 -23.54 -11.89 -33.37
N LEU A 20 -23.82 -10.75 -34.04
CA LEU A 20 -22.78 -9.80 -34.39
C LEU A 20 -22.11 -9.36 -33.08
N LYS A 21 -20.87 -9.78 -32.90
CA LYS A 21 -20.05 -9.52 -31.72
C LYS A 21 -19.65 -8.04 -31.71
N SER A 22 -19.91 -7.35 -30.60
CA SER A 22 -19.59 -5.94 -30.39
C SER A 22 -18.08 -5.68 -30.58
N GLU A 23 -17.70 -4.42 -30.77
CA GLU A 23 -16.30 -4.05 -30.93
C GLU A 23 -15.46 -4.45 -29.70
N ASP A 24 -16.03 -4.30 -28.50
CA ASP A 24 -15.43 -4.74 -27.24
C ASP A 24 -15.10 -6.25 -27.24
N TYR A 25 -15.98 -7.07 -27.81
CA TYR A 25 -15.75 -8.51 -27.90
C TYR A 25 -14.56 -8.84 -28.81
N LYS A 26 -14.39 -8.11 -29.93
CA LYS A 26 -13.25 -8.32 -30.83
C LYS A 26 -11.93 -7.95 -30.15
N THR A 27 -11.92 -6.82 -29.44
CA THR A 27 -10.77 -6.36 -28.66
C THR A 27 -10.38 -7.39 -27.61
N LEU A 28 -11.33 -7.84 -26.79
CA LEU A 28 -11.09 -8.86 -25.77
C LEU A 28 -10.61 -10.19 -26.39
N ARG A 29 -11.22 -10.62 -27.49
CA ARG A 29 -10.80 -11.82 -28.22
C ARG A 29 -9.35 -11.73 -28.70
N ASN A 30 -8.94 -10.58 -29.21
CA ASN A 30 -7.57 -10.36 -29.66
C ASN A 30 -6.60 -10.39 -28.48
N GLN A 31 -6.93 -9.73 -27.37
CA GLN A 31 -6.12 -9.78 -26.14
C GLN A 31 -5.93 -11.20 -25.61
N VAL A 32 -7.02 -11.99 -25.55
CA VAL A 32 -6.97 -13.40 -25.16
C VAL A 32 -6.03 -14.18 -26.09
N TYR A 33 -6.18 -14.02 -27.41
CA TYR A 33 -5.30 -14.71 -28.36
C TYR A 33 -3.83 -14.29 -28.23
N THR A 34 -3.57 -12.99 -28.09
CA THR A 34 -2.22 -12.43 -27.87
C THR A 34 -1.55 -13.04 -26.65
N LEU A 35 -2.28 -13.21 -25.55
CA LEU A 35 -1.77 -13.88 -24.36
C LEU A 35 -1.29 -15.31 -24.68
N PHE A 36 -2.12 -16.11 -25.35
CA PHE A 36 -1.75 -17.48 -25.74
C PHE A 36 -0.56 -17.50 -26.70
N TYR A 37 -0.49 -16.55 -27.63
CA TYR A 37 0.57 -16.45 -28.62
C TYR A 37 1.95 -16.18 -27.98
N TYR A 38 2.05 -15.17 -27.11
CA TYR A 38 3.33 -14.77 -26.52
C TYR A 38 3.77 -15.62 -25.33
N SER A 39 2.82 -16.11 -24.53
CA SER A 39 3.19 -16.96 -23.38
C SER A 39 3.47 -18.41 -23.77
N ASN A 40 2.90 -18.87 -24.89
CA ASN A 40 2.85 -20.27 -25.33
C ASN A 40 2.49 -21.26 -24.20
N LYS A 41 1.79 -20.79 -23.16
CA LYS A 41 1.46 -21.52 -21.95
C LYS A 41 0.03 -22.07 -22.05
N PRO A 42 -0.25 -23.29 -21.56
CA PRO A 42 -1.62 -23.76 -21.39
C PRO A 42 -2.31 -23.00 -20.24
N PHE A 43 -3.60 -22.67 -20.41
CA PHE A 43 -4.39 -21.99 -19.40
C PHE A 43 -5.71 -22.71 -19.11
N ILE A 44 -6.15 -22.61 -17.86
CA ILE A 44 -7.51 -22.97 -17.45
C ILE A 44 -8.40 -21.74 -17.31
N LEU A 45 -9.72 -21.95 -17.33
CA LEU A 45 -10.69 -20.84 -17.30
C LEU A 45 -10.54 -19.95 -16.07
N THR A 46 -10.19 -20.52 -14.92
CA THR A 46 -9.98 -19.77 -13.67
C THR A 46 -8.76 -18.85 -13.74
N GLU A 47 -7.68 -19.27 -14.42
CA GLU A 47 -6.49 -18.44 -14.61
C GLU A 47 -6.77 -17.30 -15.60
N LEU A 48 -7.47 -17.59 -16.69
CA LEU A 48 -7.88 -16.56 -17.66
C LEU A 48 -8.79 -15.52 -17.00
N ASN A 49 -9.72 -15.96 -16.15
CA ASN A 49 -10.59 -15.04 -15.40
C ASN A 49 -9.82 -14.15 -14.42
N LEU A 50 -8.64 -14.57 -13.94
CA LEU A 50 -7.78 -13.74 -13.09
C LEU A 50 -7.02 -12.69 -13.91
N GLN A 51 -6.65 -13.01 -15.15
CA GLN A 51 -5.96 -12.07 -16.05
C GLN A 51 -6.93 -11.05 -16.67
N PHE A 52 -8.15 -11.48 -17.02
CA PHE A 52 -9.17 -10.64 -17.64
C PHE A 52 -10.30 -10.33 -16.64
N LYS A 53 -9.98 -9.62 -15.55
CA LYS A 53 -10.91 -9.36 -14.44
C LYS A 53 -12.17 -8.59 -14.85
N GLU A 54 -12.07 -7.77 -15.89
CA GLU A 54 -13.16 -6.94 -16.41
C GLU A 54 -14.15 -7.74 -17.28
N ALA A 55 -13.73 -8.91 -17.75
CA ALA A 55 -14.56 -9.77 -18.59
C ALA A 55 -15.31 -10.80 -17.75
N ARG A 56 -16.54 -11.13 -18.15
CA ARG A 56 -17.31 -12.20 -17.50
C ARG A 56 -16.70 -13.55 -17.85
N LYS A 57 -16.64 -14.46 -16.86
CA LYS A 57 -16.12 -15.83 -17.03
C LYS A 57 -16.72 -16.57 -18.24
N THR A 58 -18.04 -16.44 -18.45
CA THR A 58 -18.76 -17.07 -19.56
C THR A 58 -18.38 -16.48 -20.93
N GLU A 59 -18.01 -15.20 -20.96
CA GLU A 59 -17.58 -14.50 -22.17
C GLU A 59 -16.19 -14.93 -22.58
N ILE A 60 -15.26 -15.07 -21.61
CA ILE A 60 -13.93 -15.65 -21.82
C ILE A 60 -14.03 -17.08 -22.35
N GLU A 61 -14.88 -17.92 -21.73
CA GLU A 61 -15.09 -19.30 -22.19
C GLU A 61 -15.62 -19.34 -23.63
N THR A 62 -16.56 -18.45 -23.97
CA THR A 62 -17.11 -18.34 -25.33
C THR A 62 -16.05 -17.88 -26.34
N ILE A 63 -15.13 -16.99 -25.93
CA ILE A 63 -14.00 -16.55 -26.75
C ILE A 63 -13.03 -17.71 -26.98
N CYS A 64 -12.68 -18.46 -25.94
CA CYS A 64 -11.78 -19.60 -26.07
C CYS A 64 -12.38 -20.69 -26.96
N ASP A 65 -13.68 -20.97 -26.83
CA ASP A 65 -14.38 -21.91 -27.71
C ASP A 65 -14.49 -21.38 -29.16
N ASP A 66 -14.67 -20.06 -29.37
CA ASP A 66 -14.59 -19.42 -30.70
C ASP A 66 -13.19 -19.57 -31.33
N LEU A 67 -12.14 -19.32 -30.56
CA LEU A 67 -10.75 -19.47 -31.00
C LEU A 67 -10.39 -20.94 -31.27
N THR A 68 -10.93 -21.88 -30.50
CA THR A 68 -10.81 -23.30 -30.78
C THR A 68 -11.56 -23.71 -32.05
N SER A 69 -12.77 -23.19 -32.28
CA SER A 69 -13.52 -23.46 -33.51
C SER A 69 -12.81 -22.96 -34.77
N LYS A 70 -12.03 -21.88 -34.65
CA LYS A 70 -11.19 -21.32 -35.72
C LYS A 70 -9.84 -22.04 -35.86
N GLY A 71 -9.57 -23.04 -35.03
CA GLY A 71 -8.33 -23.82 -35.04
C GLY A 71 -7.09 -23.05 -34.57
N LEU A 72 -7.26 -21.88 -33.94
CA LEU A 72 -6.16 -21.07 -33.38
C LEU A 72 -5.72 -21.60 -32.01
N LEU A 73 -6.68 -22.04 -31.21
CA LEU A 73 -6.44 -22.74 -29.95
C LEU A 73 -6.86 -24.21 -30.07
N THR A 74 -6.26 -25.05 -29.24
CA THR A 74 -6.70 -26.42 -29.01
C THR A 74 -7.13 -26.53 -27.55
N ASN A 75 -8.12 -27.38 -27.27
CA ASN A 75 -8.50 -27.69 -25.90
C ASN A 75 -8.28 -29.17 -25.58
N LYS A 76 -8.00 -29.45 -24.31
CA LYS A 76 -7.90 -30.80 -23.76
C LYS A 76 -8.64 -30.85 -22.44
N MET A 77 -9.46 -31.87 -22.26
CA MET A 77 -10.10 -32.15 -20.98
C MET A 77 -9.11 -32.88 -20.08
N ASN A 78 -8.85 -32.33 -18.89
CA ASN A 78 -8.09 -32.97 -17.83
C ASN A 78 -9.01 -33.19 -16.63
N GLY A 79 -9.54 -34.41 -16.49
CA GLY A 79 -10.61 -34.71 -15.54
C GLY A 79 -11.86 -33.87 -15.82
N LYS A 80 -12.24 -33.02 -14.86
CA LYS A 80 -13.40 -32.10 -14.97
C LYS A 80 -13.04 -30.71 -15.53
N THR A 81 -11.75 -30.44 -15.78
CA THR A 81 -11.27 -29.11 -16.15
C THR A 81 -10.89 -29.05 -17.63
N LYS A 82 -11.39 -28.03 -18.34
CA LYS A 82 -11.00 -27.74 -19.72
C LYS A 82 -9.73 -26.87 -19.72
N ILE A 83 -8.70 -27.32 -20.42
CA ILE A 83 -7.43 -26.60 -20.61
C ILE A 83 -7.37 -26.15 -22.07
N TRP A 84 -7.08 -24.89 -22.32
CA TRP A 84 -6.82 -24.35 -23.66
C TRP A 84 -5.33 -24.08 -23.84
N TYR A 85 -4.83 -24.23 -25.04
CA TYR A 85 -3.45 -23.93 -25.42
C TYR A 85 -3.37 -23.54 -26.90
N LEU A 86 -2.31 -22.85 -27.27
CA LEU A 86 -2.09 -22.44 -28.65
C LEU A 86 -1.89 -23.66 -29.56
N ASN A 87 -2.53 -23.64 -30.73
CA ASN A 87 -2.38 -24.73 -31.69
C ASN A 87 -0.99 -24.67 -32.36
N GLN A 88 -0.08 -25.49 -31.84
CA GLN A 88 1.31 -25.56 -32.31
C GLN A 88 1.42 -25.99 -33.78
N ASN A 89 0.43 -26.72 -34.32
CA ASN A 89 0.45 -27.16 -35.71
C ASN A 89 0.24 -26.00 -36.71
N LYS A 90 -0.25 -24.85 -36.24
CA LYS A 90 -0.42 -23.64 -37.04
C LYS A 90 0.79 -22.70 -36.98
N LEU A 91 1.72 -22.95 -36.06
CA LEU A 91 2.98 -22.23 -36.03
C LEU A 91 3.89 -22.84 -37.08
N ASN A 92 4.40 -22.00 -37.98
CA ASN A 92 5.42 -22.39 -38.94
C ASN A 92 6.75 -22.50 -38.19
N TYR A 93 6.95 -23.61 -37.51
CA TYR A 93 8.29 -24.05 -37.14
C TYR A 93 8.95 -24.45 -38.45
N GLY A 94 9.91 -23.65 -38.94
CA GLY A 94 10.61 -23.90 -40.20
C GLY A 94 10.95 -25.39 -40.38
N GLU A 95 10.84 -25.87 -41.62
CA GLU A 95 10.89 -27.29 -42.00
C GLU A 95 11.87 -28.11 -41.16
N LYS A 96 11.41 -29.28 -40.67
CA LYS A 96 12.19 -30.23 -39.84
C LYS A 96 13.53 -30.65 -40.46
N GLU A 97 13.69 -30.50 -41.78
CA GLU A 97 14.94 -30.76 -42.48
C GLU A 97 16.06 -29.77 -42.07
N ASN A 98 15.69 -28.55 -41.65
CA ASN A 98 16.64 -27.59 -41.07
C ASN A 98 16.96 -27.87 -39.60
N LEU A 99 16.16 -28.67 -38.87
CA LEU A 99 16.39 -28.90 -37.44
C LEU A 99 17.59 -29.81 -37.17
N ALA A 100 17.80 -30.84 -37.99
CA ALA A 100 18.93 -31.76 -37.87
C ALA A 100 20.26 -31.08 -38.22
N SER A 101 20.26 -30.15 -39.18
CA SER A 101 21.38 -29.23 -39.38
C SER A 101 21.53 -28.28 -38.20
N THR A 102 20.48 -27.64 -37.66
CA THR A 102 20.64 -26.70 -36.54
C THR A 102 21.07 -27.30 -35.20
N ALA A 103 20.87 -28.61 -34.96
CA ALA A 103 21.40 -29.27 -33.77
C ALA A 103 22.92 -29.54 -33.87
N GLY A 104 23.45 -29.74 -35.09
CA GLY A 104 24.89 -29.81 -35.37
C GLY A 104 25.52 -28.46 -35.73
N SER A 105 24.71 -27.45 -36.00
CA SER A 105 25.13 -26.09 -36.31
C SER A 105 24.20 -25.09 -35.60
N MET A 106 24.53 -24.77 -34.34
CA MET A 106 24.10 -23.50 -33.75
C MET A 106 24.58 -22.29 -34.60
N ASP A 107 25.49 -22.51 -35.55
CA ASP A 107 25.96 -21.54 -36.55
C ASP A 107 25.04 -21.31 -37.76
N ALA A 108 23.97 -22.07 -37.96
CA ALA A 108 23.18 -21.98 -39.21
C ALA A 108 22.01 -20.99 -39.18
N ARG A 109 22.00 -19.99 -38.30
CA ARG A 109 21.09 -18.82 -38.44
C ARG A 109 21.68 -17.75 -39.37
N LYS A 110 21.97 -18.15 -40.62
CA LYS A 110 22.25 -17.24 -41.75
C LYS A 110 20.97 -16.59 -42.31
N GLN A 111 20.02 -16.19 -41.46
CA GLN A 111 18.87 -15.37 -41.87
C GLN A 111 18.89 -13.96 -41.28
N SER A 112 19.78 -13.68 -40.32
CA SER A 112 19.95 -12.35 -39.71
C SER A 112 21.36 -11.77 -39.83
N GLY A 113 22.27 -12.44 -40.55
CA GLY A 113 23.62 -11.92 -40.82
C GLY A 113 24.56 -11.84 -39.62
N VAL A 114 24.12 -12.34 -38.45
CA VAL A 114 24.87 -12.31 -37.19
C VAL A 114 24.98 -13.75 -36.68
N SER A 115 26.19 -14.21 -36.43
CA SER A 115 26.47 -15.53 -35.85
C SER A 115 26.02 -15.60 -34.39
N MET A 116 25.84 -16.81 -33.86
CA MET A 116 25.47 -16.95 -32.45
C MET A 116 26.58 -16.42 -31.53
N GLY A 117 27.85 -16.57 -31.90
CA GLY A 117 28.98 -16.02 -31.15
C GLY A 117 28.97 -14.48 -31.08
N GLU A 118 28.67 -13.80 -32.19
CA GLU A 118 28.54 -12.34 -32.21
C GLU A 118 27.37 -11.87 -31.34
N LEU A 119 26.27 -12.64 -31.29
CA LEU A 119 25.13 -12.32 -30.43
C LEU A 119 25.42 -12.56 -28.94
N GLU A 120 26.23 -13.56 -28.61
CA GLU A 120 26.72 -13.80 -27.24
C GLU A 120 27.67 -12.70 -26.77
N GLU A 121 28.55 -12.22 -27.64
CA GLU A 121 29.45 -11.10 -27.36
C GLU A 121 28.67 -9.82 -27.09
N VAL A 122 27.74 -9.45 -27.99
CA VAL A 122 26.84 -8.30 -27.80
C VAL A 122 26.00 -8.45 -26.53
N TYR A 123 25.56 -9.66 -26.19
CA TYR A 123 24.81 -9.90 -24.96
C TYR A 123 25.66 -9.62 -23.71
N GLU A 124 26.90 -10.10 -23.66
CA GLU A 124 27.78 -9.85 -22.52
C GLU A 124 28.19 -8.37 -22.41
N GLU A 125 28.39 -7.67 -23.53
CA GLU A 125 28.60 -6.22 -23.56
C GLU A 125 27.40 -5.46 -22.96
N VAL A 126 26.20 -5.72 -23.49
CA VAL A 126 24.96 -5.08 -23.01
C VAL A 126 24.69 -5.40 -21.55
N LYS A 127 25.05 -6.61 -21.09
CA LYS A 127 24.88 -7.04 -19.71
C LYS A 127 25.81 -6.28 -18.77
N GLU A 128 27.06 -6.02 -19.16
CA GLU A 128 27.97 -5.21 -18.34
C GLU A 128 27.56 -3.73 -18.36
N GLU A 129 27.17 -3.18 -19.52
CA GLU A 129 26.61 -1.82 -19.60
C GLU A 129 25.37 -1.65 -18.72
N PHE A 130 24.47 -2.64 -18.73
CA PHE A 130 23.28 -2.65 -17.89
C PHE A 130 23.64 -2.65 -16.40
N LYS A 131 24.65 -3.43 -16.00
CA LYS A 131 25.13 -3.48 -14.63
C LYS A 131 25.69 -2.13 -14.17
N ILE A 132 26.55 -1.51 -14.97
CA ILE A 132 27.11 -0.18 -14.70
C ILE A 132 25.99 0.86 -14.57
N THR A 133 25.05 0.86 -15.52
CA THR A 133 23.93 1.80 -15.53
C THR A 133 23.02 1.60 -14.30
N LYS A 134 22.79 0.35 -13.90
CA LYS A 134 21.99 0.01 -12.73
C LYS A 134 22.65 0.48 -11.44
N GLU A 135 23.96 0.29 -11.29
CA GLU A 135 24.74 0.78 -10.15
C GLU A 135 24.69 2.31 -10.08
N LYS A 136 24.91 3.01 -11.20
CA LYS A 136 24.80 4.47 -11.27
C LYS A 136 23.39 4.97 -10.92
N GLY A 137 22.36 4.27 -11.40
CA GLY A 137 20.97 4.58 -11.06
C GLY A 137 20.66 4.41 -9.57
N MET A 138 21.33 3.47 -8.88
CA MET A 138 21.20 3.28 -7.44
C MET A 138 21.89 4.40 -6.66
N GLU A 139 23.09 4.80 -7.07
CA GLU A 139 23.79 5.95 -6.48
C GLU A 139 22.96 7.23 -6.57
N LEU A 140 22.44 7.56 -7.76
CA LEU A 140 21.63 8.76 -7.96
C LEU A 140 20.33 8.74 -7.14
N ARG A 141 19.72 7.58 -6.95
CA ARG A 141 18.54 7.45 -6.07
C ARG A 141 18.90 7.73 -4.61
N ASN A 142 20.04 7.24 -4.14
CA ASN A 142 20.50 7.50 -2.79
C ASN A 142 20.80 8.99 -2.58
N GLU A 143 21.41 9.64 -3.57
CA GLU A 143 21.68 11.08 -3.56
C GLU A 143 20.37 11.89 -3.53
N ILE A 144 19.40 11.57 -4.38
CA ILE A 144 18.07 12.21 -4.35
C ILE A 144 17.39 12.02 -3.00
N ASN A 145 17.46 10.82 -2.41
CA ASN A 145 16.87 10.57 -1.10
C ASN A 145 17.58 11.38 -0.01
N SER A 146 18.90 11.56 -0.08
CA SER A 146 19.64 12.43 0.83
C SER A 146 19.17 13.88 0.71
N LEU A 147 19.14 14.40 -0.52
CA LEU A 147 18.73 15.78 -0.78
C LEU A 147 17.26 16.05 -0.43
N ASN A 148 16.37 15.07 -0.57
CA ASN A 148 14.97 15.19 -0.16
C ASN A 148 14.78 15.14 1.36
N ASN A 149 15.72 14.54 2.11
CA ASN A 149 15.69 14.51 3.56
C ASN A 149 16.38 15.73 4.19
N GLU A 150 17.15 16.48 3.41
CA GLU A 150 17.68 17.77 3.80
C GLU A 150 16.55 18.80 3.78
N LEU A 151 16.48 19.62 4.83
CA LEU A 151 15.57 20.76 4.86
C LEU A 151 15.91 21.68 3.70
N SER A 152 14.87 22.17 3.02
CA SER A 152 15.08 23.23 2.03
C SER A 152 15.66 24.46 2.72
N ASN A 153 16.39 25.30 1.98
CA ASN A 153 16.94 26.55 2.51
C ASN A 153 15.85 27.42 3.17
N VAL A 154 14.63 27.40 2.63
CA VAL A 154 13.49 28.14 3.19
C VAL A 154 13.06 27.58 4.55
N GLU A 155 13.01 26.26 4.70
CA GLU A 155 12.68 25.63 5.99
C GLU A 155 13.79 25.82 7.01
N LEU A 156 15.07 25.79 6.59
CA LEU A 156 16.20 26.13 7.45
C LEU A 156 16.13 27.58 7.94
N GLU A 157 15.82 28.53 7.04
CA GLU A 157 15.65 29.93 7.40
C GLU A 157 14.51 30.14 8.41
N ASP A 158 13.37 29.49 8.20
CA ASP A 158 12.23 29.54 9.13
C ASP A 158 12.59 28.93 10.50
N GLU A 159 13.30 27.81 10.53
CA GLU A 159 13.72 27.16 11.77
C GLU A 159 14.78 27.97 12.53
N ILE A 160 15.70 28.61 11.81
CA ILE A 160 16.65 29.58 12.38
C ILE A 160 15.90 30.75 13.01
N GLU A 161 14.87 31.28 12.35
CA GLU A 161 14.11 32.41 12.88
C GLU A 161 13.29 32.01 14.10
N LYS A 162 12.65 30.83 14.10
CA LYS A 162 12.00 30.26 15.29
C LYS A 162 12.96 30.11 16.46
N MET A 163 14.17 29.60 16.21
CA MET A 163 15.19 29.47 17.26
C MET A 163 15.64 30.82 17.80
N LYS A 164 15.81 31.84 16.94
CA LYS A 164 16.14 33.20 17.40
C LYS A 164 15.02 33.77 18.27
N VAL A 165 13.76 33.65 17.84
CA VAL A 165 12.60 34.09 18.62
C VAL A 165 12.59 33.38 19.97
N PHE A 166 12.71 32.05 19.98
CA PHE A 166 12.79 31.24 21.20
C PHE A 166 13.91 31.73 22.14
N ILE A 167 15.12 31.96 21.62
CA ILE A 167 16.22 32.50 22.43
C ILE A 167 15.85 33.87 23.00
N THR A 168 15.32 34.79 22.17
CA THR A 168 14.96 36.15 22.62
C THR A 168 13.88 36.16 23.70
N GLU A 169 12.85 35.32 23.56
CA GLU A 169 11.78 35.18 24.55
C GLU A 169 12.31 34.60 25.86
N ASN A 170 13.28 33.68 25.78
CA ASN A 170 13.84 33.02 26.94
C ASN A 170 15.03 33.76 27.59
N LYS A 171 15.48 34.90 27.03
CA LYS A 171 16.51 35.75 27.68
C LYS A 171 16.13 36.18 29.08
N ALA A 172 14.84 36.36 29.36
CA ALA A 172 14.36 36.71 30.69
C ALA A 172 14.67 35.64 31.76
N TYR A 173 14.90 34.39 31.33
CA TYR A 173 15.23 33.28 32.22
C TYR A 173 16.75 33.05 32.38
N GLU A 174 17.62 33.84 31.73
CA GLU A 174 19.09 33.72 31.88
C GLU A 174 19.57 33.91 33.33
N ASN A 175 18.84 34.71 34.11
CA ASN A 175 19.18 35.02 35.51
C ASN A 175 18.26 34.32 36.52
N VAL A 176 17.48 33.32 36.08
CA VAL A 176 16.60 32.55 36.96
C VAL A 176 17.32 31.28 37.41
N GLU A 177 17.34 31.04 38.71
CA GLU A 177 17.83 29.78 39.26
C GLU A 177 16.90 28.64 38.81
N LEU A 178 17.42 27.78 37.94
CA LEU A 178 16.68 26.64 37.42
C LEU A 178 16.62 25.56 38.50
N VAL A 179 15.42 25.09 38.77
CA VAL A 179 15.15 24.00 39.70
C VAL A 179 14.70 22.78 38.90
N ASP A 180 15.18 21.60 39.30
CA ASP A 180 14.77 20.35 38.67
C ASP A 180 13.27 20.09 38.83
N GLU A 181 12.67 19.40 37.87
CA GLU A 181 11.23 19.17 37.85
C GLU A 181 10.77 18.36 39.08
N GLU A 182 11.58 17.42 39.56
CA GLU A 182 11.25 16.65 40.76
C GLU A 182 11.27 17.52 42.02
N GLU A 183 12.25 18.41 42.13
CA GLU A 183 12.40 19.34 43.25
C GLU A 183 11.26 20.36 43.25
N TYR A 184 10.90 20.92 42.10
CA TYR A 184 9.73 21.78 41.94
C TYR A 184 8.44 21.07 42.39
N LYS A 185 8.22 19.82 41.97
CA LYS A 185 7.05 19.02 42.37
C LYS A 185 7.02 18.77 43.89
N LYS A 186 8.17 18.48 44.51
CA LYS A 186 8.28 18.33 45.97
C LYS A 186 7.89 19.62 46.68
N HIS A 187 8.50 20.76 46.30
CA HIS A 187 8.18 22.07 46.91
C HIS A 187 6.72 22.47 46.71
N LYS A 188 6.16 22.24 45.52
CA LYS A 188 4.74 22.52 45.23
C LYS A 188 3.81 21.69 46.11
N THR A 189 4.11 20.41 46.30
CA THR A 189 3.32 19.54 47.19
C THR A 189 3.35 20.04 48.63
N VAL A 190 4.54 20.43 49.10
CA VAL A 190 4.75 21.00 50.44
C VAL A 190 4.00 22.32 50.61
N GLN A 191 4.06 23.22 49.62
CA GLN A 191 3.34 24.49 49.62
C GLN A 191 1.82 24.28 49.72
N VAL A 192 1.26 23.36 48.93
CA VAL A 192 -0.17 23.02 48.97
C VAL A 192 -0.56 22.49 50.35
N LYS A 193 0.28 21.63 50.96
CA LYS A 193 0.06 21.11 52.31
C LYS A 193 0.05 22.23 53.36
N TYR A 194 1.00 23.16 53.30
CA TYR A 194 1.04 24.29 54.24
C TYR A 194 -0.16 25.22 54.09
N ARG A 195 -0.57 25.55 52.87
CA ARG A 195 -1.78 26.35 52.63
C ARG A 195 -3.04 25.69 53.19
N LYS A 196 -3.18 24.36 53.02
CA LYS A 196 -4.29 23.61 53.59
C LYS A 196 -4.27 23.66 55.12
N MET A 197 -3.12 23.41 55.73
CA MET A 197 -2.96 23.45 57.19
C MET A 197 -3.23 24.85 57.76
N GLU A 198 -2.78 25.90 57.07
CA GLU A 198 -3.05 27.29 57.44
C GLU A 198 -4.56 27.58 57.42
N ALA A 199 -5.26 27.16 56.36
CA ALA A 199 -6.71 27.33 56.25
C ALA A 199 -7.47 26.58 57.36
N GLU A 200 -7.10 25.34 57.66
CA GLU A 200 -7.68 24.54 58.74
C GLU A 200 -7.46 25.21 60.11
N ARG A 201 -6.23 25.67 60.39
CA ARG A 201 -5.89 26.36 61.64
C ARG A 201 -6.62 27.70 61.78
N LYS A 202 -6.71 28.50 60.71
CA LYS A 202 -7.50 29.74 60.69
C LYS A 202 -8.99 29.43 60.96
N GLY A 203 -9.52 28.33 60.44
CA GLY A 203 -10.87 27.85 60.72
C GLY A 203 -11.09 27.52 62.20
N ILE A 204 -10.19 26.72 62.79
CA ILE A 204 -10.24 26.36 64.22
C ILE A 204 -10.13 27.60 65.10
N LEU A 205 -9.15 28.47 64.83
CA LEU A 205 -8.97 29.73 65.57
C LEU A 205 -10.23 30.60 65.52
N LYS A 206 -10.84 30.74 64.34
CA LYS A 206 -12.09 31.47 64.18
C LYS A 206 -13.22 30.88 65.02
N ASN A 207 -13.34 29.55 65.08
CA ASN A 207 -14.34 28.89 65.90
C ASN A 207 -14.10 29.14 67.40
N ILE A 208 -12.86 29.03 67.87
CA ILE A 208 -12.49 29.33 69.26
C ILE A 208 -12.82 30.78 69.61
N ILE A 209 -12.40 31.73 68.76
CA ILE A 209 -12.69 33.16 68.95
C ILE A 209 -14.19 33.40 69.06
N ASN A 210 -15.00 32.80 68.18
CA ASN A 210 -16.45 32.94 68.23
C ASN A 210 -17.00 32.45 69.57
N SER A 211 -16.70 31.20 69.95
CA SER A 211 -17.24 30.59 71.17
C SER A 211 -16.84 31.35 72.44
N VAL A 212 -15.58 31.79 72.53
CA VAL A 212 -15.09 32.55 73.70
C VAL A 212 -15.67 33.96 73.72
N SER A 213 -15.72 34.65 72.58
CA SER A 213 -16.30 35.99 72.50
C SER A 213 -17.79 36.00 72.88
N GLU A 214 -18.55 35.00 72.43
CA GLU A 214 -19.96 34.80 72.79
C GLU A 214 -20.12 34.50 74.29
N GLY A 215 -19.28 33.62 74.86
CA GLY A 215 -19.29 33.30 76.28
C GLY A 215 -18.92 34.49 77.18
N MET A 216 -18.09 35.42 76.70
CA MET A 216 -17.71 36.65 77.39
C MET A 216 -18.66 37.84 77.12
N GLY A 217 -19.62 37.69 76.20
CA GLY A 217 -20.50 38.78 75.78
C GLY A 217 -19.78 39.94 75.08
N LYS A 218 -18.59 39.72 74.51
CA LYS A 218 -17.78 40.73 73.81
C LYS A 218 -17.88 40.55 72.30
N SER A 219 -17.69 41.62 71.52
CA SER A 219 -17.56 41.45 70.07
C SER A 219 -16.23 40.77 69.73
N LYS A 220 -16.19 40.04 68.61
CA LYS A 220 -14.98 39.33 68.16
C LYS A 220 -13.77 40.27 68.01
N LYS A 221 -14.02 41.51 67.60
CA LYS A 221 -12.98 42.52 67.40
C LYS A 221 -12.37 42.94 68.74
N GLU A 222 -13.21 43.27 69.72
CA GLU A 222 -12.75 43.64 71.08
C GLU A 222 -11.99 42.50 71.73
N PHE A 223 -12.48 41.25 71.59
CA PHE A 223 -11.77 40.08 72.10
C PHE A 223 -10.40 39.93 71.44
N MET A 224 -10.32 39.94 70.10
CA MET A 224 -9.03 39.80 69.40
C MET A 224 -8.03 40.90 69.75
N GLU A 225 -8.49 42.13 69.97
CA GLU A 225 -7.65 43.26 70.40
C GLU A 225 -7.13 43.07 71.83
N GLU A 226 -7.98 42.58 72.74
CA GLU A 226 -7.63 42.31 74.14
C GLU A 226 -6.60 41.18 74.29
N VAL A 227 -6.70 40.10 73.49
CA VAL A 227 -5.70 39.01 73.46
C VAL A 227 -4.52 39.28 72.52
N GLY A 228 -4.47 40.45 71.86
CA GLY A 228 -3.34 40.85 71.01
C GLY A 228 -3.20 40.06 69.70
N ILE A 229 -4.29 39.53 69.15
CA ILE A 229 -4.30 38.82 67.86
C ILE A 229 -4.58 39.82 66.73
N SER A 230 -3.57 40.10 65.89
CA SER A 230 -3.73 40.90 64.67
C SER A 230 -4.22 40.06 63.48
N LYS A 231 -4.92 40.72 62.53
CA LYS A 231 -5.28 40.14 61.23
C LYS A 231 -4.23 40.55 60.20
N GLU A 232 -3.15 39.79 60.08
CA GLU A 232 -2.28 39.79 58.90
C GLU A 232 -2.22 38.38 58.31
#